data_AF-A0A1J5KC98-F1
#
_entry.id   AF-A0A1J5KC98-F1
#
_cell.length_a   1.000
_cell.length_b   1.000
_cell.length_c   1.000
_cell.angle_alpha   90.00
_cell.angle_beta   90.00
_cell.angle_gamma   90.00
#
_symmetry.space_group_name_H-M   'P 1'
#
loop_
_entity.id
_entity.type
_entity.pdbx_description
1 polymer ?
#
loop_
_entity_poly.entity_id
_entity_poly.type
_entity_poly.pdbx_seq_one_letter_code
_entity_poly.pdbx_strand_id
1 'polypeptide(L)'
;MVCKNCKRLLPQQINFCNGCGAKVIRNRLTMRNLFEDIAYRYINYDNQFLQTIITLLKKPELVIDSYINGARKCYVNPISFFAINLTLSGFYIFIIQKYFGDVLNFDTMVANQSVGQQKINASIMSMVYDYGSLINSLIIPFLALISVIVFYNKKYNYTEHIVLFLYTMSLFSLVTMAISLIVLSVNESYYITISMVLYIFAFIYHCYVFKRLFKLSAKQLFIKILFFIPIFFMAYIGMSLAGAILFFIFSDVSLQDFAPKN
;
A
#
# COMPACT_ATOMS: atom_id res chain seq x y z
N MET A 1 -13.41 -5.23 43.60
CA MET A 1 -14.35 -6.18 42.95
C MET A 1 -13.57 -7.33 42.33
N VAL A 2 -14.18 -8.48 42.08
CA VAL A 2 -13.49 -9.63 41.45
C VAL A 2 -13.68 -9.60 39.93
N CYS A 3 -12.62 -9.80 39.16
CA CYS A 3 -12.71 -9.92 37.70
C CYS A 3 -13.56 -11.14 37.32
N LYS A 4 -14.57 -10.94 36.45
CA LYS A 4 -15.43 -12.03 35.98
C LYS A 4 -14.70 -13.06 35.10
N ASN A 5 -13.56 -12.69 34.50
CA ASN A 5 -12.80 -13.57 33.61
C ASN A 5 -11.69 -14.32 34.38
N CYS A 6 -10.69 -13.60 34.91
CA CYS A 6 -9.55 -14.23 35.58
C CYS A 6 -9.63 -14.31 37.11
N LYS A 7 -10.79 -13.98 37.72
CA LYS A 7 -11.05 -14.05 39.17
C LYS A 7 -10.09 -13.24 40.07
N ARG A 8 -9.24 -12.39 39.50
CA ARG A 8 -8.32 -11.51 40.25
C ARG A 8 -9.08 -10.38 40.94
N LEU A 9 -8.60 -9.97 42.12
CA LEU A 9 -9.07 -8.78 42.82
C LEU A 9 -8.68 -7.51 42.05
N LEU A 10 -9.67 -6.65 41.81
CA LEU A 10 -9.56 -5.40 41.07
C LEU A 10 -9.85 -4.20 42.00
N PRO A 11 -9.06 -3.10 41.91
CA PRO A 11 -9.34 -1.84 42.56
C PRO A 11 -10.75 -1.30 42.21
N GLN A 12 -11.31 -0.45 43.08
CA GLN A 12 -12.56 0.23 42.74
C GLN A 12 -12.31 1.21 41.58
N GLN A 13 -13.27 1.36 40.66
CA GLN A 13 -13.24 2.25 39.49
C GLN A 13 -12.33 1.88 38.28
N ILE A 14 -11.70 0.70 38.25
CA ILE A 14 -10.95 0.25 37.06
C ILE A 14 -11.86 -0.20 35.90
N ASN A 15 -11.60 0.30 34.69
CA ASN A 15 -12.40 -0.01 33.48
C ASN A 15 -11.94 -1.28 32.73
N PHE A 16 -10.68 -1.70 32.90
CA PHE A 16 -10.11 -2.89 32.25
C PHE A 16 -9.26 -3.69 33.23
N CYS A 17 -9.41 -5.01 33.27
CA CYS A 17 -8.61 -5.86 34.14
C CYS A 17 -7.12 -5.83 33.73
N ASN A 18 -6.23 -5.49 34.66
CA ASN A 18 -4.79 -5.51 34.47
C ASN A 18 -4.17 -6.92 34.35
N GLY A 19 -4.94 -7.98 34.65
CA GLY A 19 -4.49 -9.36 34.49
C GLY A 19 -4.85 -9.99 33.15
N CYS A 20 -6.09 -9.81 32.68
CA CYS A 20 -6.59 -10.46 31.45
C CYS A 20 -7.01 -9.48 30.35
N GLY A 21 -6.90 -8.17 30.56
CA GLY A 21 -7.30 -7.14 29.59
C GLY A 21 -8.81 -6.96 29.40
N ALA A 22 -9.65 -7.78 30.05
CA ALA A 22 -11.10 -7.71 29.86
C ALA A 22 -11.70 -6.38 30.39
N LYS A 23 -12.58 -5.75 29.60
CA LYS A 23 -13.38 -4.58 30.00
C LYS A 23 -14.31 -4.98 31.15
N VAL A 24 -14.34 -4.19 32.21
CA VAL A 24 -15.26 -4.38 33.33
C VAL A 24 -16.62 -3.84 32.93
N ILE A 25 -17.56 -4.75 32.65
CA ILE A 25 -18.94 -4.41 32.33
C ILE A 25 -19.74 -4.25 33.64
N ARG A 26 -20.19 -3.02 33.91
CA ARG A 26 -20.99 -2.64 35.09
C ARG A 26 -22.50 -2.59 34.81
N ASN A 27 -22.87 -2.44 33.55
CA ASN A 27 -24.26 -2.34 33.13
C ASN A 27 -24.80 -3.73 32.74
N ARG A 28 -26.11 -3.93 32.84
CA ARG A 28 -26.75 -5.14 32.29
C ARG A 28 -26.71 -5.09 30.75
N LEU A 29 -26.65 -6.27 30.12
CA LEU A 29 -26.85 -6.40 28.68
C LEU A 29 -28.28 -5.96 28.35
N THR A 30 -28.40 -4.85 27.65
CA THR A 30 -29.65 -4.34 27.06
C THR A 30 -29.35 -4.03 25.61
N MET A 31 -30.38 -3.99 24.74
CA MET A 31 -30.18 -3.61 23.33
C MET A 31 -29.45 -2.26 23.22
N ARG A 32 -29.84 -1.28 24.04
CA ARG A 32 -29.16 0.02 24.12
C ARG A 32 -27.68 -0.11 24.47
N ASN A 33 -27.33 -0.81 25.56
CA ASN A 33 -25.93 -0.93 25.99
C ASN A 33 -25.09 -1.76 25.00
N LEU A 34 -25.71 -2.74 24.32
CA LEU A 34 -25.06 -3.54 23.29
C LEU A 34 -24.76 -2.68 22.06
N PHE A 35 -25.72 -1.88 21.59
CA PHE A 35 -25.51 -0.92 20.50
C PHE A 35 -24.52 0.18 20.90
N GLU A 36 -24.51 0.66 22.14
CA GLU A 36 -23.51 1.60 22.64
C GLU A 36 -22.10 0.97 22.72
N ASP A 37 -21.97 -0.30 23.09
CA ASP A 37 -20.67 -1.01 23.10
C ASP A 37 -20.18 -1.35 21.68
N ILE A 38 -21.10 -1.76 20.77
CA ILE A 38 -20.80 -1.96 19.35
C ILE A 38 -20.46 -0.63 18.71
N ALA A 39 -21.20 0.43 19.03
CA ALA A 39 -20.85 1.76 18.60
C ALA A 39 -19.48 2.10 19.14
N TYR A 40 -19.26 2.17 20.46
CA TYR A 40 -17.95 2.47 21.03
C TYR A 40 -16.77 1.63 20.48
N ARG A 41 -16.99 0.36 20.08
CA ARG A 41 -15.95 -0.51 19.49
C ARG A 41 -15.80 -0.43 17.97
N TYR A 42 -16.87 -0.18 17.23
CA TYR A 42 -16.93 -0.29 15.76
C TYR A 42 -17.54 0.93 15.06
N ILE A 43 -18.48 1.65 15.70
CA ILE A 43 -19.17 2.86 15.15
C ILE A 43 -18.77 4.15 15.88
N ASN A 44 -17.92 4.09 16.90
CA ASN A 44 -17.01 5.15 17.28
C ASN A 44 -16.08 5.17 16.08
N TYR A 45 -16.53 5.92 15.10
CA TYR A 45 -15.80 6.54 14.03
C TYR A 45 -14.78 7.47 14.69
N ASP A 46 -13.95 6.89 15.55
CA ASP A 46 -12.64 7.38 15.91
C ASP A 46 -12.02 7.52 14.54
N ASN A 47 -11.98 8.76 14.05
CA ASN A 47 -11.70 9.06 12.66
C ASN A 47 -10.25 8.70 12.30
N GLN A 48 -9.60 7.82 13.05
CA GLN A 48 -8.24 7.32 12.96
C GLN A 48 -7.87 6.98 11.52
N PHE A 49 -8.76 6.37 10.72
CA PHE A 49 -8.45 6.11 9.31
C PHE A 49 -8.32 7.42 8.51
N LEU A 50 -9.33 8.29 8.50
CA LEU A 50 -9.24 9.58 7.81
C LEU A 50 -8.17 10.49 8.44
N GLN A 51 -8.00 10.45 9.75
CA GLN A 51 -6.97 11.16 10.50
C GLN A 51 -5.59 10.66 10.09
N THR A 52 -5.40 9.35 9.91
CA THR A 52 -4.16 8.77 9.39
C THR A 52 -3.93 9.30 7.97
N ILE A 53 -4.92 9.23 7.08
CA ILE A 53 -4.80 9.75 5.70
C ILE A 53 -4.45 11.25 5.68
N ILE A 54 -5.23 12.09 6.37
CA ILE A 54 -5.06 13.54 6.42
C ILE A 54 -3.71 13.91 7.04
N THR A 55 -3.33 13.24 8.13
CA THR A 55 -2.05 13.53 8.80
C THR A 55 -0.89 13.01 7.98
N LEU A 56 -0.99 11.86 7.32
CA LEU A 56 0.06 11.30 6.50
C LEU A 56 0.29 12.18 5.24
N LEU A 57 -0.76 12.77 4.67
CA LEU A 57 -0.64 13.77 3.60
C LEU A 57 0.06 15.05 4.06
N LYS A 58 -0.30 15.60 5.24
CA LYS A 58 0.20 16.90 5.71
C LYS A 58 1.55 16.81 6.42
N LYS A 59 1.69 15.86 7.34
CA LYS A 59 2.80 15.68 8.29
C LYS A 59 3.12 14.18 8.45
N PRO A 60 3.66 13.52 7.41
CA PRO A 60 3.88 12.07 7.42
C PRO A 60 4.80 11.60 8.54
N GLU A 61 5.78 12.41 8.92
CA GLU A 61 6.69 12.10 10.02
C GLU A 61 5.95 11.88 11.34
N LEU A 62 4.84 12.57 11.60
CA LEU A 62 4.09 12.39 12.84
C LEU A 62 3.44 11.00 12.90
N VAL A 63 2.90 10.51 11.79
CA VAL A 63 2.24 9.18 11.75
C VAL A 63 3.28 8.08 11.89
N ILE A 64 4.33 8.15 11.07
CA ILE A 64 5.37 7.13 10.97
C ILE A 64 6.19 7.08 12.28
N ASP A 65 6.68 8.23 12.78
CA ASP A 65 7.45 8.26 14.03
C ASP A 65 6.59 7.90 15.24
N SER A 66 5.31 8.29 15.28
CA SER A 66 4.44 7.89 16.40
C SER A 66 4.35 6.37 16.50
N TYR A 67 4.17 5.69 15.36
CA TYR A 67 4.12 4.23 15.35
C TYR A 67 5.49 3.61 15.70
N ILE A 68 6.58 4.11 15.14
CA ILE A 68 7.93 3.59 15.40
C ILE A 68 8.32 3.76 16.88
N ASN A 69 7.99 4.90 17.50
CA ASN A 69 8.25 5.17 18.91
C ASN A 69 7.25 4.51 19.88
N GLY A 70 6.31 3.69 19.38
CA GLY A 70 5.43 2.85 20.21
C GLY A 70 4.05 3.42 20.53
N ALA A 71 3.65 4.57 19.98
CA ALA A 71 2.27 5.05 20.11
C ALA A 71 1.34 4.28 19.14
N ARG A 72 0.54 3.36 19.68
CA ARG A 72 -0.29 2.42 18.89
C ARG A 72 -1.77 2.80 18.73
N LYS A 73 -2.25 3.86 19.39
CA LYS A 73 -3.68 4.23 19.43
C LYS A 73 -4.03 5.51 18.66
N CYS A 74 -3.03 6.32 18.30
CA CYS A 74 -3.27 7.63 17.66
C CYS A 74 -3.59 7.52 16.15
N TYR A 75 -3.02 6.52 15.49
CA TYR A 75 -3.18 6.27 14.05
C TYR A 75 -3.41 4.79 13.83
N VAL A 76 -3.97 4.45 12.67
CA VAL A 76 -4.17 3.06 12.28
C VAL A 76 -2.82 2.39 12.15
N ASN A 77 -2.69 1.17 12.68
CA ASN A 77 -1.49 0.34 12.54
C ASN A 77 -1.13 0.17 11.04
N PRO A 78 0.15 0.24 10.63
CA PRO A 78 0.55 0.18 9.23
C PRO A 78 0.13 -1.12 8.53
N ILE A 79 0.16 -2.26 9.23
CA ILE A 79 -0.29 -3.54 8.67
C ILE A 79 -1.80 -3.51 8.44
N SER A 80 -2.57 -3.00 9.41
CA SER A 80 -4.02 -2.85 9.26
C SER A 80 -4.38 -1.84 8.17
N PHE A 81 -3.65 -0.73 8.08
CA PHE A 81 -3.83 0.29 7.04
C PHE A 81 -3.55 -0.30 5.65
N PHE A 82 -2.48 -1.08 5.51
CA PHE A 82 -2.16 -1.81 4.28
C PHE A 82 -3.21 -2.88 3.94
N ALA A 83 -3.70 -3.64 4.92
CA ALA A 83 -4.75 -4.65 4.69
C ALA A 83 -6.07 -4.03 4.22
N ILE A 84 -6.44 -2.87 4.79
CA ILE A 84 -7.59 -2.08 4.32
C ILE A 84 -7.36 -1.62 2.88
N ASN A 85 -6.16 -1.10 2.57
CA ASN A 85 -5.81 -0.72 1.20
C ASN A 85 -5.89 -1.90 0.23
N LEU A 86 -5.34 -3.07 0.57
CA LEU A 86 -5.42 -4.27 -0.28
C LEU A 86 -6.87 -4.67 -0.59
N THR A 87 -7.74 -4.65 0.41
CA THR A 87 -9.18 -4.94 0.24
C THR A 87 -9.82 -3.94 -0.72
N LEU A 88 -9.54 -2.65 -0.54
CA LEU A 88 -10.06 -1.58 -1.40
C LEU A 88 -9.50 -1.66 -2.82
N SER A 89 -8.21 -1.99 -2.99
CA SER A 89 -7.58 -2.20 -4.30
C SER A 89 -8.21 -3.36 -5.06
N GLY A 90 -8.53 -4.46 -4.38
CA GLY A 90 -9.27 -5.57 -4.99
C GLY A 90 -10.66 -5.14 -5.48
N PHE A 91 -11.39 -4.38 -4.67
CA PHE A 91 -12.69 -3.82 -5.07
C PHE A 91 -12.57 -2.83 -6.24
N TYR A 92 -11.52 -2.01 -6.24
CA TYR A 92 -11.22 -1.11 -7.35
C TYR A 92 -10.94 -1.86 -8.65
N ILE A 93 -10.10 -2.91 -8.62
CA ILE A 93 -9.84 -3.75 -9.80
C ILE A 93 -11.15 -4.36 -10.32
N PHE A 94 -12.01 -4.86 -9.42
CA PHE A 94 -13.31 -5.40 -9.79
C PHE A 94 -14.20 -4.37 -10.51
N ILE A 95 -14.30 -3.14 -10.00
CA ILE A 95 -15.05 -2.05 -10.65
C ILE A 95 -14.48 -1.78 -12.04
N ILE A 96 -13.17 -1.63 -12.13
CA ILE A 96 -12.48 -1.30 -13.37
C ILE A 96 -12.73 -2.39 -14.44
N GLN A 97 -12.59 -3.66 -14.09
CA GLN A 97 -12.86 -4.76 -15.03
C GLN A 97 -14.33 -4.84 -15.45
N LYS A 98 -15.25 -4.61 -14.51
CA LYS A 98 -16.69 -4.77 -14.78
C LYS A 98 -17.28 -3.63 -15.61
N TYR A 99 -16.80 -2.41 -15.40
CA TYR A 99 -17.41 -1.20 -15.97
C TYR A 99 -16.51 -0.46 -16.97
N PHE A 100 -15.18 -0.63 -16.91
CA PHE A 100 -14.20 0.12 -17.69
C PHE A 100 -13.16 -0.78 -18.37
N GLY A 101 -13.52 -2.05 -18.65
CA GLY A 101 -12.61 -3.03 -19.25
C GLY A 101 -12.01 -2.56 -20.58
N ASP A 102 -12.80 -1.83 -21.38
CA ASP A 102 -12.38 -1.33 -22.69
C ASP A 102 -11.29 -0.24 -22.62
N VAL A 103 -11.27 0.56 -21.55
CA VAL A 103 -10.25 1.61 -21.32
C VAL A 103 -8.87 1.01 -21.09
N LEU A 104 -8.82 -0.24 -20.64
CA LEU A 104 -7.61 -0.99 -20.36
C LEU A 104 -7.18 -1.87 -21.54
N ASN A 105 -7.99 -1.96 -22.60
CA ASN A 105 -7.61 -2.67 -23.81
C ASN A 105 -6.55 -1.85 -24.56
N PHE A 106 -5.28 -2.17 -24.31
CA PHE A 106 -4.11 -1.60 -24.96
C PHE A 106 -3.96 -2.03 -26.43
N ASP A 107 -5.03 -2.48 -27.09
CA ASP A 107 -5.01 -2.96 -28.48
C ASP A 107 -4.39 -1.93 -29.44
N THR A 108 -4.59 -0.64 -29.15
CA THR A 108 -3.98 0.48 -29.88
C THR A 108 -2.45 0.56 -29.74
N MET A 109 -1.87 0.08 -28.64
CA MET A 109 -0.41 -0.03 -28.46
C MET A 109 0.18 -1.30 -29.09
N VAL A 110 -0.66 -2.29 -29.39
CA VAL A 110 -0.27 -3.65 -29.83
C VAL A 110 -0.49 -3.88 -31.33
N ALA A 111 -1.16 -2.96 -32.02
CA ALA A 111 -1.51 -3.05 -33.44
C ALA A 111 -0.33 -3.32 -34.40
N ASN A 112 0.91 -2.95 -34.03
CA ASN A 112 2.12 -3.16 -34.84
C ASN A 112 3.05 -4.26 -34.29
N GLN A 113 2.60 -5.11 -33.36
CA GLN A 113 3.44 -6.08 -32.66
C GLN A 113 3.29 -7.51 -33.20
N SER A 114 4.36 -8.31 -33.09
CA SER A 114 4.36 -9.73 -33.50
C SER A 114 3.41 -10.56 -32.63
N VAL A 115 2.92 -11.69 -33.14
CA VAL A 115 1.95 -12.56 -32.43
C VAL A 115 2.48 -13.02 -31.07
N GLY A 116 3.78 -13.37 -30.98
CA GLY A 116 4.43 -13.68 -29.71
C GLY A 116 4.41 -12.51 -28.72
N GLN A 117 4.59 -11.27 -29.19
CA GLN A 117 4.53 -10.07 -28.35
C GLN A 117 3.09 -9.80 -27.85
N GLN A 118 2.08 -10.04 -28.70
CA GLN A 118 0.67 -9.92 -28.29
C GLN A 118 0.33 -10.93 -27.18
N LYS A 119 0.76 -12.19 -27.33
CA LYS A 119 0.60 -13.24 -26.31
C LYS A 119 1.30 -12.86 -25.00
N ILE A 120 2.56 -12.40 -25.05
CA ILE A 120 3.29 -11.93 -23.86
C ILE A 120 2.51 -10.82 -23.16
N ASN A 121 2.08 -9.78 -23.88
CA ASN A 121 1.42 -8.64 -23.26
C ASN A 121 0.10 -9.06 -22.60
N ALA A 122 -0.69 -9.92 -23.26
CA ALA A 122 -1.92 -10.47 -22.70
C ALA A 122 -1.65 -11.27 -21.41
N SER A 123 -0.62 -12.12 -21.39
CA SER A 123 -0.22 -12.89 -20.20
C SER A 123 0.30 -12.02 -19.07
N ILE A 124 1.07 -10.96 -19.37
CA ILE A 124 1.52 -10.00 -18.36
C ILE A 124 0.32 -9.25 -17.77
N MET A 125 -0.62 -8.80 -18.60
CA MET A 125 -1.81 -8.11 -18.12
C MET A 125 -2.69 -9.01 -17.25
N SER A 126 -2.93 -10.26 -17.66
CA SER A 126 -3.69 -11.21 -16.84
C SER A 126 -2.99 -11.48 -15.50
N MET A 127 -1.67 -11.67 -15.49
CA MET A 127 -0.90 -11.83 -14.25
C MET A 127 -1.02 -10.60 -13.33
N VAL A 128 -0.96 -9.39 -13.89
CA VAL A 128 -1.13 -8.15 -13.11
C VAL A 128 -2.53 -8.05 -12.52
N TYR A 129 -3.57 -8.51 -13.22
CA TYR A 129 -4.93 -8.52 -12.67
C TYR A 129 -5.14 -9.59 -11.60
N ASP A 130 -4.68 -10.82 -11.87
CA ASP A 130 -4.89 -11.96 -10.98
C ASP A 130 -4.06 -11.84 -9.70
N TYR A 131 -2.85 -11.28 -9.80
CA TYR A 131 -1.87 -11.25 -8.72
C TYR A 131 -1.41 -9.84 -8.31
N GLY A 132 -2.03 -8.77 -8.83
CA GLY A 132 -1.61 -7.38 -8.60
C GLY A 132 -1.45 -7.01 -7.13
N SER A 133 -2.37 -7.47 -6.26
CA SER A 133 -2.27 -7.25 -4.81
C SER A 133 -1.05 -7.95 -4.17
N LEU A 134 -0.69 -9.15 -4.64
CA LEU A 134 0.50 -9.87 -4.17
C LEU A 134 1.77 -9.21 -4.68
N ILE A 135 1.79 -8.79 -5.96
CA ILE A 135 2.90 -8.05 -6.56
C ILE A 135 3.16 -6.76 -5.77
N ASN A 136 2.11 -5.99 -5.47
CA ASN A 136 2.22 -4.78 -4.64
C ASN A 136 2.75 -5.08 -3.24
N SER A 137 2.35 -6.20 -2.64
CA SER A 137 2.84 -6.63 -1.32
C SER A 137 4.32 -7.00 -1.34
N LEU A 138 4.80 -7.63 -2.42
CA LEU A 138 6.20 -8.05 -2.59
C LEU A 138 7.14 -6.88 -2.91
N ILE A 139 6.64 -5.83 -3.56
CA ILE A 139 7.44 -4.63 -3.88
C ILE A 139 7.86 -3.87 -2.61
N ILE A 140 7.03 -3.86 -1.56
CA ILE A 140 7.30 -3.13 -0.31
C ILE A 140 8.62 -3.56 0.39
N PRO A 141 8.85 -4.85 0.72
CA PRO A 141 10.08 -5.27 1.36
C PRO A 141 11.33 -5.05 0.49
N PHE A 142 11.16 -5.08 -0.83
CA PHE A 142 12.23 -4.81 -1.79
C PHE A 142 12.61 -3.33 -1.83
N LEU A 143 11.62 -2.43 -1.91
CA LEU A 143 11.84 -0.98 -1.79
C LEU A 143 12.43 -0.60 -0.44
N ALA A 144 11.97 -1.24 0.64
CA ALA A 144 12.54 -1.08 1.98
C ALA A 144 14.02 -1.46 2.01
N LEU A 145 14.42 -2.53 1.31
CA LEU A 145 15.82 -2.98 1.26
C LEU A 145 16.70 -1.95 0.55
N ILE A 146 16.26 -1.48 -0.63
CA ILE A 146 16.95 -0.42 -1.38
C ILE A 146 17.07 0.85 -0.51
N SER A 147 15.99 1.20 0.19
CA SER A 147 15.96 2.36 1.07
C SER A 147 16.94 2.23 2.24
N VAL A 148 17.06 1.06 2.88
CA VAL A 148 18.07 0.84 3.93
C VAL A 148 19.49 1.02 3.39
N ILE A 149 19.78 0.49 2.19
CA ILE A 149 21.10 0.64 1.56
C ILE A 149 21.41 2.12 1.32
N VAL A 150 20.46 2.87 0.76
CA VAL A 150 20.63 4.29 0.45
C VAL A 150 20.73 5.13 1.72
N PHE A 151 19.98 4.81 2.77
CA PHE A 151 19.88 5.57 4.01
C PHE A 151 20.64 4.94 5.21
N TYR A 152 21.61 4.06 4.94
CA TYR A 152 22.33 3.23 5.94
C TYR A 152 22.83 3.97 7.20
N ASN A 153 23.24 5.24 7.08
CA ASN A 153 23.75 6.04 8.20
C ASN A 153 22.65 6.74 9.03
N LYS A 154 21.41 6.28 8.96
CA LYS A 154 20.28 6.93 9.64
C LYS A 154 19.68 6.02 10.71
N LYS A 155 18.96 6.63 11.65
CA LYS A 155 18.42 6.00 12.86
C LYS A 155 17.55 4.77 12.59
N TYR A 156 16.97 4.64 11.39
CA TYR A 156 15.92 3.68 11.14
C TYR A 156 16.42 2.31 10.69
N ASN A 157 15.86 1.24 11.24
CA ASN A 157 16.16 -0.15 10.86
C ASN A 157 15.29 -0.64 9.68
N TYR A 158 15.60 -1.81 9.13
CA TYR A 158 14.86 -2.38 7.99
C TYR A 158 13.34 -2.49 8.21
N THR A 159 12.93 -2.93 9.40
CA THR A 159 11.50 -3.04 9.75
C THR A 159 10.81 -1.67 9.78
N GLU A 160 11.52 -0.64 10.20
CA GLU A 160 11.01 0.73 10.20
C GLU A 160 10.90 1.30 8.79
N HIS A 161 11.80 0.92 7.88
CA HIS A 161 11.66 1.20 6.45
C HIS A 161 10.44 0.46 5.86
N ILE A 162 10.18 -0.79 6.25
CA ILE A 162 8.94 -1.50 5.86
C ILE A 162 7.71 -0.71 6.33
N VAL A 163 7.69 -0.27 7.59
CA VAL A 163 6.58 0.54 8.14
C VAL A 163 6.35 1.82 7.34
N LEU A 164 7.43 2.52 6.97
CA LEU A 164 7.37 3.70 6.12
C LEU A 164 6.64 3.38 4.81
N PHE A 165 7.09 2.35 4.08
CA PHE A 165 6.50 1.99 2.79
C PHE A 165 5.07 1.45 2.91
N LEU A 166 4.75 0.70 3.97
CA LEU A 166 3.37 0.28 4.25
C LEU A 166 2.43 1.48 4.35
N TYR A 167 2.83 2.55 5.04
CA TYR A 167 2.02 3.76 5.11
C TYR A 167 1.98 4.53 3.79
N THR A 168 3.14 4.86 3.22
CA THR A 168 3.20 5.78 2.07
C THR A 168 2.64 5.15 0.80
N MET A 169 2.90 3.86 0.56
CA MET A 169 2.38 3.16 -0.63
C MET A 169 0.87 2.94 -0.50
N SER A 170 0.37 2.59 0.69
CA SER A 170 -1.07 2.47 0.92
C SER A 170 -1.78 3.80 0.70
N LEU A 171 -1.24 4.89 1.24
CA LEU A 171 -1.82 6.22 1.03
C LEU A 171 -1.86 6.58 -0.45
N PHE A 172 -0.75 6.39 -1.14
CA PHE A 172 -0.66 6.70 -2.56
C PHE A 172 -1.64 5.85 -3.40
N SER A 173 -1.74 4.56 -3.10
CA SER A 173 -2.74 3.66 -3.69
C SER A 173 -4.17 4.17 -3.48
N LEU A 174 -4.53 4.56 -2.25
CA LEU A 174 -5.86 5.10 -1.96
C LEU A 174 -6.14 6.41 -2.72
N VAL A 175 -5.19 7.34 -2.76
CA VAL A 175 -5.36 8.62 -3.47
C VAL A 175 -5.46 8.40 -4.97
N THR A 176 -4.62 7.55 -5.54
CA THR A 176 -4.65 7.25 -6.98
C THR A 176 -5.94 6.55 -7.37
N MET A 177 -6.36 5.51 -6.65
CA MET A 177 -7.64 4.84 -6.91
C MET A 177 -8.83 5.82 -6.88
N ALA A 178 -8.87 6.72 -5.89
CA ALA A 178 -9.93 7.72 -5.80
C ALA A 178 -9.94 8.68 -7.00
N ILE A 179 -8.78 9.22 -7.38
CA ILE A 179 -8.66 10.13 -8.52
C ILE A 179 -8.97 9.41 -9.83
N SER A 180 -8.47 8.18 -10.00
CA SER A 180 -8.70 7.36 -11.18
C SER A 180 -10.18 7.08 -11.42
N LEU A 181 -10.94 6.75 -10.36
CA LEU A 181 -12.40 6.57 -10.48
C LEU A 181 -13.12 7.86 -10.90
N ILE A 182 -12.68 9.02 -10.38
CA ILE A 182 -13.23 10.32 -10.79
C ILE A 182 -12.93 10.59 -12.27
N VAL A 183 -11.69 10.36 -12.71
CA VAL A 183 -11.28 10.57 -14.10
C VAL A 183 -12.10 9.69 -15.04
N LEU A 184 -12.25 8.40 -14.73
CA LEU A 184 -13.05 7.47 -15.53
C LEU A 184 -14.52 7.87 -15.60
N SER A 185 -15.07 8.40 -14.51
CA SER A 185 -16.47 8.86 -14.46
C SER A 185 -16.71 10.13 -15.28
N VAL A 186 -15.67 10.93 -15.53
CA VAL A 186 -15.76 12.19 -16.30
C VAL A 186 -15.43 11.96 -17.77
N ASN A 187 -14.27 11.36 -18.04
CA ASN A 187 -13.80 11.04 -19.38
C ASN A 187 -12.65 10.02 -19.32
N GLU A 188 -12.92 8.84 -19.86
CA GLU A 188 -12.01 7.68 -19.88
C GLU A 188 -10.70 7.94 -20.63
N SER A 189 -10.68 8.82 -21.64
CA SER A 189 -9.48 9.11 -22.45
C SER A 189 -8.32 9.70 -21.65
N TYR A 190 -8.61 10.36 -20.52
CA TYR A 190 -7.58 10.95 -19.66
C TYR A 190 -7.00 9.97 -18.63
N TYR A 191 -7.56 8.76 -18.49
CA TYR A 191 -7.18 7.81 -17.44
C TYR A 191 -5.68 7.50 -17.44
N ILE A 192 -5.11 7.14 -18.60
CA ILE A 192 -3.70 6.78 -18.72
C ILE A 192 -2.81 7.99 -18.42
N THR A 193 -3.09 9.13 -19.05
CA THR A 193 -2.30 10.37 -18.90
C THR A 193 -2.28 10.86 -17.46
N ILE A 194 -3.44 10.90 -16.80
CA ILE A 194 -3.53 11.32 -15.39
C ILE A 194 -2.83 10.30 -14.49
N SER A 195 -2.96 9.00 -14.74
CA SER A 195 -2.26 7.96 -13.97
C SER A 195 -0.74 8.13 -14.04
N MET A 196 -0.18 8.42 -15.21
CA MET A 196 1.26 8.72 -15.37
C MET A 196 1.68 9.95 -14.55
N VAL A 197 0.89 11.03 -14.61
CA VAL A 197 1.14 12.25 -13.84
C VAL A 197 1.09 11.97 -12.33
N LEU A 198 0.16 11.15 -11.85
CA LEU A 198 0.07 10.78 -10.44
C LEU A 198 1.30 10.01 -9.95
N TYR A 199 1.92 9.16 -10.78
CA TYR A 199 3.18 8.49 -10.41
C TYR A 199 4.34 9.47 -10.18
N ILE A 200 4.40 10.57 -10.95
CA ILE A 200 5.38 11.65 -10.72
C ILE A 200 5.13 12.31 -9.36
N PHE A 201 3.86 12.62 -9.05
CA PHE A 201 3.48 13.15 -7.74
C PHE A 201 3.79 12.16 -6.61
N ALA A 202 3.66 10.85 -6.83
CA ALA A 202 4.05 9.80 -5.89
C ALA A 202 5.52 9.90 -5.51
N PHE A 203 6.37 10.05 -6.52
CA PHE A 203 7.81 10.14 -6.36
C PHE A 203 8.19 11.41 -5.58
N ILE A 204 7.60 12.55 -5.95
CA ILE A 204 7.79 13.82 -5.24
C ILE A 204 7.34 13.71 -3.78
N TYR A 205 6.17 13.09 -3.53
CA TYR A 205 5.65 12.87 -2.18
C TYR A 205 6.57 11.96 -1.36
N HIS A 206 7.08 10.86 -1.94
CA HIS A 206 8.06 10.02 -1.25
C HIS A 206 9.34 10.80 -0.91
N CYS A 207 9.85 11.62 -1.82
CA CYS A 207 10.98 12.50 -1.54
C CYS A 207 10.69 13.46 -0.37
N TYR A 208 9.48 14.01 -0.32
CA TYR A 208 9.01 14.84 0.80
C TYR A 208 9.00 14.06 2.12
N VAL A 209 8.44 12.84 2.14
CA VAL A 209 8.43 11.97 3.33
C VAL A 209 9.85 11.68 3.81
N PHE A 210 10.74 11.26 2.91
CA PHE A 210 12.15 10.99 3.23
C PHE A 210 12.84 12.24 3.79
N LYS A 211 12.62 13.40 3.19
CA LYS A 211 13.17 14.67 3.68
C LYS A 211 12.74 14.98 5.11
N ARG A 212 11.43 14.84 5.40
CA ARG A 212 10.85 15.13 6.72
C ARG A 212 11.32 14.13 7.78
N LEU A 213 11.21 12.83 7.48
CA LEU A 213 11.51 11.75 8.42
C LEU A 213 13.01 11.70 8.77
N PHE A 214 13.87 11.77 7.77
CA PHE A 214 15.33 11.68 7.96
C PHE A 214 16.00 13.03 8.22
N LYS A 215 15.21 14.11 8.34
CA LYS A 215 15.61 15.50 8.56
C LYS A 215 16.72 15.94 7.59
N LEU A 216 16.52 15.70 6.31
CA LEU A 216 17.53 15.90 5.27
C LEU A 216 17.53 17.35 4.76
N SER A 217 18.71 17.87 4.45
CA SER A 217 18.83 19.07 3.63
C SER A 217 18.52 18.76 2.16
N ALA A 218 18.22 19.77 1.35
CA ALA A 218 17.95 19.58 -0.08
C ALA A 218 19.13 18.91 -0.83
N LYS A 219 20.37 19.29 -0.49
CA LYS A 219 21.58 18.69 -1.06
C LYS A 219 21.72 17.21 -0.67
N GLN A 220 21.46 16.87 0.60
CA GLN A 220 21.50 15.48 1.05
C GLN A 220 20.43 14.64 0.35
N LEU A 221 19.21 15.16 0.21
CA LEU A 221 18.13 14.49 -0.50
C LEU A 221 18.51 14.21 -1.96
N PHE A 222 19.05 15.20 -2.65
CA PHE A 222 19.49 15.06 -4.04
C PHE A 222 20.54 13.95 -4.21
N ILE A 223 21.56 13.93 -3.36
CA ILE A 223 22.59 12.87 -3.37
C ILE A 223 21.96 11.49 -3.14
N LYS A 224 21.00 11.39 -2.20
CA LYS A 224 20.33 10.12 -1.91
C LYS A 224 19.47 9.64 -3.08
N ILE A 225 18.80 10.54 -3.78
CA ILE A 225 18.07 10.22 -5.02
C ILE A 225 19.04 9.70 -6.09
N LEU A 226 20.20 10.34 -6.25
CA LEU A 226 21.21 9.94 -7.23
C LEU A 226 21.74 8.52 -6.98
N PHE A 227 21.84 8.07 -5.73
CA PHE A 227 22.15 6.68 -5.39
C PHE A 227 20.95 5.74 -5.49
N PHE A 228 19.75 6.21 -5.16
CA PHE A 228 18.54 5.39 -5.19
C PHE A 228 18.19 4.93 -6.61
N ILE A 229 18.25 5.83 -7.59
CA ILE A 229 17.88 5.54 -8.99
C ILE A 229 18.66 4.35 -9.58
N PRO A 230 20.01 4.33 -9.61
CA PRO A 230 20.75 3.23 -10.21
C PRO A 230 20.56 1.90 -9.47
N ILE A 231 20.47 1.93 -8.13
CA ILE A 231 20.19 0.72 -7.34
C ILE A 231 18.80 0.19 -7.68
N PHE A 232 17.79 1.06 -7.75
CA PHE A 232 16.43 0.70 -8.15
C PHE A 232 16.40 0.10 -9.56
N PHE A 233 17.07 0.71 -10.54
CA PHE A 233 17.14 0.18 -11.90
C PHE A 233 17.85 -1.18 -11.97
N MET A 234 18.98 -1.35 -11.28
CA MET A 234 19.68 -2.63 -11.23
C MET A 234 18.79 -3.74 -10.65
N ALA A 235 18.08 -3.40 -9.57
CA ALA A 235 17.19 -4.32 -8.90
C ALA A 235 15.94 -4.64 -9.76
N TYR A 236 15.40 -3.65 -10.48
CA TYR A 236 14.33 -3.82 -11.46
C TYR A 236 14.74 -4.74 -12.62
N ILE A 237 15.92 -4.54 -13.20
CA ILE A 237 16.46 -5.41 -14.27
C ILE A 237 16.59 -6.84 -13.77
N GLY A 238 17.16 -7.03 -12.57
CA GLY A 238 17.27 -8.37 -11.97
C GLY A 238 15.92 -9.05 -11.79
N MET A 239 14.90 -8.33 -11.32
CA MET A 239 13.55 -8.86 -11.14
C MET A 239 12.86 -9.15 -12.48
N SER A 240 13.07 -8.30 -13.50
CA SER A 240 12.54 -8.50 -14.85
C SER A 240 13.15 -9.73 -15.53
N LEU A 241 14.47 -9.94 -15.41
CA LEU A 241 15.14 -11.12 -15.94
C LEU A 241 14.65 -12.41 -15.24
N ALA A 242 14.52 -12.37 -13.91
CA ALA A 242 13.96 -13.50 -13.17
C ALA A 242 12.52 -13.81 -13.61
N GLY A 243 11.69 -12.78 -13.79
CA GLY A 243 10.33 -12.92 -14.31
C GLY A 243 10.29 -13.52 -15.72
N ALA A 244 11.17 -13.07 -16.62
CA ALA A 244 11.27 -13.61 -17.98
C ALA A 244 11.69 -15.09 -17.97
N ILE A 245 12.67 -15.47 -17.14
CA ILE A 245 13.10 -16.86 -16.99
C ILE A 245 11.96 -17.73 -16.48
N LEU A 246 11.26 -17.30 -15.43
CA LEU A 246 10.09 -18.02 -14.91
C LEU A 246 9.00 -18.15 -15.98
N PHE A 247 8.74 -17.08 -16.74
CA PHE A 247 7.77 -17.12 -17.82
C PHE A 247 8.14 -18.15 -18.89
N PHE A 248 9.41 -18.22 -19.33
CA PHE A 248 9.84 -19.24 -20.29
C PHE A 248 9.76 -20.67 -19.75
N ILE A 249 9.96 -20.87 -18.45
CA ILE A 249 9.87 -22.19 -17.82
C ILE A 249 8.41 -22.66 -17.71
N PHE A 250 7.49 -21.75 -17.44
CA PHE A 250 6.09 -22.07 -17.10
C PHE A 250 5.06 -21.77 -18.19
N SER A 251 5.43 -21.10 -19.29
CA SER A 251 4.51 -20.78 -20.38
C SER A 251 4.72 -21.66 -21.62
N ASP A 252 3.64 -21.94 -22.35
CA ASP A 252 3.65 -22.65 -23.64
C ASP A 252 4.17 -21.78 -24.81
N VAL A 253 4.85 -20.66 -24.52
CA VAL A 253 5.35 -19.74 -25.55
C VAL A 253 6.68 -20.25 -26.07
N SER A 254 6.70 -20.59 -27.36
CA SER A 254 7.91 -21.09 -28.03
C SER A 254 8.71 -19.93 -28.64
N LEU A 255 10.02 -20.11 -28.82
CA LEU A 255 10.86 -19.11 -29.53
C LEU A 255 10.38 -18.85 -30.97
N GLN A 256 9.64 -19.80 -31.56
CA GLN A 256 9.07 -19.68 -32.90
C GLN A 256 7.92 -18.67 -32.97
N ASP A 257 7.23 -18.38 -31.86
CA ASP A 257 6.18 -17.36 -31.79
C ASP A 257 6.73 -15.92 -31.97
N PHE A 258 8.04 -15.73 -31.82
CA PHE A 258 8.73 -14.44 -32.04
C PHE A 258 9.32 -14.30 -33.44
N ALA A 259 9.21 -15.32 -34.30
CA ALA A 259 9.67 -15.22 -35.67
C ALA A 259 8.90 -14.12 -36.42
N PRO A 260 9.57 -13.27 -37.22
CA PRO A 260 8.88 -12.28 -38.05
C PRO A 260 7.90 -13.00 -38.99
N LYS A 261 6.69 -12.46 -39.13
CA LYS A 261 5.76 -12.93 -40.17
C LYS A 261 6.39 -12.62 -41.53
N ASN A 262 6.71 -13.65 -42.30
CA ASN A 262 7.05 -13.52 -43.72
C ASN A 262 5.85 -12.97 -44.50
#